data_AF-A0A163J8E3-F1
#
_entry.id   AF-A0A163J8E3-F1
#
_cell.length_a   1.000
_cell.length_b   1.000
_cell.length_c   1.000
_cell.angle_alpha   90.00
_cell.angle_beta   90.00
_cell.angle_gamma   90.00
#
_symmetry.space_group_name_H-M   'P 1'
#
loop_
_entity.id
_entity.type
_entity.pdbx_description
1 polymer ?
#
loop_
_entity_poly.entity_id
_entity_poly.type
_entity_poly.pdbx_seq_one_letter_code
_entity_poly.pdbx_strand_id
1 'polypeptide(L)'
;MLLPKLDLTKSDKTYYTAGNTPELVQYDPLPYLSLAGQGAPESPMFEDATEALYTVAYGVKGYCKTEIQDFTVPKLEGQWWVESDQYGLEVPKEEWYWKLLIRMPAFVTPEIVDSAREKAFSKKNHLEPIQRVVLETIHEGLCVEIMHIGPYSTEPDTLAKMYAFMKQHAYVPNGLHHEIYLSDPRKASSSSMKTILRTPVRQEK
;
A
#
# COMPACT_ATOMS: atom_id res chain seq x y z
N MET A 1 -28.97 10.53 -11.25
CA MET A 1 -28.76 9.19 -10.63
C MET A 1 -27.28 9.10 -10.26
N LEU A 2 -26.95 8.55 -9.09
CA LEU A 2 -25.55 8.24 -8.76
C LEU A 2 -25.00 7.22 -9.75
N LEU A 3 -23.74 7.37 -10.18
CA LEU A 3 -23.06 6.31 -10.91
C LEU A 3 -22.93 5.06 -10.00
N PRO A 4 -22.84 3.85 -10.57
CA PRO A 4 -22.55 2.66 -9.78
C PRO A 4 -21.31 2.87 -8.92
N LYS A 5 -21.39 2.50 -7.64
CA LYS A 5 -20.27 2.64 -6.71
C LYS A 5 -19.09 1.82 -7.21
N LEU A 6 -17.97 2.49 -7.50
CA LEU A 6 -16.74 1.82 -7.91
C LEU A 6 -16.12 1.05 -6.73
N ASP A 7 -15.66 -0.16 -6.99
CA ASP A 7 -14.92 -0.97 -6.04
C ASP A 7 -13.68 -1.53 -6.75
N LEU A 8 -12.52 -0.95 -6.49
CA LEU A 8 -11.27 -1.34 -7.14
C LEU A 8 -10.90 -2.79 -6.82
N THR A 9 -11.25 -3.29 -5.62
CA THR A 9 -11.02 -4.70 -5.25
C THR A 9 -11.84 -5.70 -6.06
N LYS A 10 -12.92 -5.22 -6.70
CA LYS A 10 -13.79 -6.04 -7.58
C LYS A 10 -13.54 -5.81 -9.06
N SER A 11 -13.23 -4.57 -9.43
CA SER A 11 -13.04 -4.16 -10.83
C SER A 11 -11.62 -4.44 -11.34
N ASP A 12 -10.62 -4.41 -10.46
CA ASP A 12 -9.23 -4.73 -10.76
C ASP A 12 -8.77 -5.94 -9.94
N LYS A 13 -9.38 -7.10 -10.19
CA LYS A 13 -9.13 -8.31 -9.41
C LYS A 13 -7.68 -8.76 -9.46
N THR A 14 -7.02 -8.56 -10.61
CA THR A 14 -5.62 -8.89 -10.84
C THR A 14 -4.69 -8.10 -9.94
N TYR A 15 -5.01 -6.83 -9.64
CA TYR A 15 -4.22 -6.05 -8.68
C TYR A 15 -4.38 -6.53 -7.23
N TYR A 16 -5.56 -7.04 -6.87
CA TYR A 16 -5.93 -7.42 -5.50
C TYR A 16 -5.96 -8.94 -5.27
N THR A 17 -5.34 -9.73 -6.15
CA THR A 17 -5.19 -11.19 -6.02
C THR A 17 -3.84 -11.59 -6.58
N ALA A 18 -3.15 -12.47 -5.86
CA ALA A 18 -1.91 -13.12 -6.31
C ALA A 18 -2.01 -14.63 -6.07
N GLY A 19 -1.20 -15.40 -6.78
CA GLY A 19 -1.02 -16.84 -6.57
C GLY A 19 -0.27 -17.18 -5.27
N ASN A 20 -0.38 -18.43 -4.83
CA ASN A 20 0.38 -18.95 -3.67
C ASN A 20 1.84 -19.35 -4.01
N THR A 21 2.24 -19.10 -5.25
CA THR A 21 3.61 -19.27 -5.78
C THR A 21 4.03 -17.96 -6.43
N PRO A 22 5.33 -17.60 -6.42
CA PRO A 22 5.78 -16.37 -7.05
C PRO A 22 5.42 -16.31 -8.54
N GLU A 23 4.97 -15.15 -9.00
CA GLU A 23 4.61 -14.89 -10.39
C GLU A 23 5.07 -13.51 -10.86
N LEU A 24 5.32 -13.39 -12.17
CA LEU A 24 5.63 -12.11 -12.81
C LEU A 24 4.35 -11.40 -13.23
N VAL A 25 4.28 -10.11 -12.91
CA VAL A 25 3.15 -9.23 -13.23
C VAL A 25 3.65 -7.87 -13.68
N GLN A 26 2.88 -7.19 -14.51
CA GLN A 26 3.19 -5.86 -15.02
C GLN A 26 2.10 -4.89 -14.58
N TYR A 27 2.49 -3.78 -13.96
CA TYR A 27 1.58 -2.72 -13.54
C TYR A 27 1.85 -1.41 -14.27
N ASP A 28 0.77 -0.80 -14.75
CA ASP A 28 0.79 0.59 -15.22
C ASP A 28 0.96 1.57 -14.05
N PRO A 29 1.31 2.84 -14.32
CA PRO A 29 1.30 3.88 -13.29
C PRO A 29 -0.08 4.03 -12.66
N LEU A 30 -0.14 4.02 -11.32
CA LEU A 30 -1.39 4.11 -10.56
C LEU A 30 -1.34 5.28 -9.55
N PRO A 31 -2.46 5.98 -9.33
CA PRO A 31 -2.52 7.06 -8.35
C PRO A 31 -2.77 6.52 -6.94
N TYR A 32 -2.05 7.06 -5.97
CA TYR A 32 -2.16 6.73 -4.55
C TYR A 32 -2.24 7.99 -3.72
N LEU A 33 -3.09 7.96 -2.69
CA LEU A 33 -2.78 8.77 -1.52
C LEU A 33 -1.59 8.13 -0.82
N SER A 34 -0.60 8.93 -0.46
CA SER A 34 0.59 8.43 0.21
C SER A 34 1.03 9.29 1.39
N LEU A 35 1.72 8.65 2.32
CA LEU A 35 2.37 9.29 3.46
C LEU A 35 3.62 8.50 3.85
N ALA A 36 4.78 9.15 3.82
CA ALA A 36 6.05 8.55 4.23
C ALA A 36 6.36 8.80 5.70
N GLY A 37 7.09 7.87 6.30
CA GLY A 37 7.58 7.95 7.67
C GLY A 37 8.67 6.92 7.95
N GLN A 38 8.99 6.78 9.23
CA GLN A 38 10.04 5.89 9.73
C GLN A 38 9.57 5.22 11.02
N GLY A 39 10.24 4.17 11.44
CA GLY A 39 10.00 3.52 12.72
C GLY A 39 9.02 2.36 12.64
N ALA A 40 8.88 1.70 13.78
CA ALA A 40 8.20 0.43 13.88
C ALA A 40 6.70 0.56 13.52
N PRO A 41 6.10 -0.45 12.87
CA PRO A 41 4.65 -0.50 12.61
C PRO A 41 3.79 -0.41 13.87
N GLU A 42 4.37 -0.74 15.04
CA GLU A 42 3.73 -0.67 16.35
C GLU A 42 3.87 0.71 17.02
N SER A 43 4.52 1.67 16.37
CA SER A 43 4.76 3.00 16.94
C SER A 43 3.52 3.91 16.83
N PRO A 44 3.33 4.86 17.77
CA PRO A 44 2.28 5.88 17.66
C PRO A 44 2.36 6.68 16.35
N MET A 45 3.56 6.91 15.83
CA MET A 45 3.74 7.64 14.57
C MET A 45 3.17 6.87 13.37
N PHE A 46 3.31 5.54 13.34
CA PHE A 46 2.71 4.70 12.31
C PHE A 46 1.18 4.67 12.42
N GLU A 47 0.66 4.61 13.65
CA GLU A 47 -0.78 4.68 13.92
C GLU A 47 -1.38 6.01 13.46
N ASP A 48 -0.78 7.15 13.85
CA ASP A 48 -1.20 8.49 13.45
C ASP A 48 -1.14 8.68 11.93
N ALA A 49 -0.10 8.16 11.28
CA ALA A 49 0.04 8.20 9.83
C ALA A 49 -1.04 7.37 9.13
N THR A 50 -1.34 6.19 9.64
CA THR A 50 -2.43 5.34 9.13
C THR A 50 -3.78 6.04 9.30
N GLU A 51 -4.05 6.62 10.47
CA GLU A 51 -5.27 7.37 10.72
C GLU A 51 -5.39 8.60 9.79
N ALA A 52 -4.31 9.34 9.61
CA ALA A 52 -4.28 10.50 8.73
C ALA A 52 -4.59 10.12 7.29
N LEU A 53 -3.95 9.08 6.78
CA LEU A 53 -4.15 8.58 5.42
C LEU A 53 -5.60 8.17 5.18
N TYR A 54 -6.18 7.39 6.09
CA TYR A 54 -7.60 7.02 6.01
C TYR A 54 -8.52 8.24 6.14
N THR A 55 -8.21 9.19 7.03
CA THR A 55 -9.02 10.40 7.22
C THR A 55 -9.12 11.18 5.91
N VAL A 56 -7.99 11.36 5.19
CA VAL A 56 -7.99 12.02 3.89
C VAL A 56 -8.70 11.17 2.83
N ALA A 57 -8.46 9.86 2.78
CA ALA A 57 -9.12 8.94 1.83
C ALA A 57 -10.66 8.97 1.94
N TYR A 58 -11.20 8.97 3.16
CA TYR A 58 -12.64 9.10 3.40
C TYR A 58 -13.15 10.51 3.09
N GLY A 59 -12.32 11.55 3.26
CA GLY A 59 -12.60 12.92 2.81
C GLY A 59 -12.77 13.00 1.29
N VAL A 60 -11.82 12.45 0.53
CA VAL A 60 -11.85 12.33 -0.94
C VAL A 60 -13.09 11.56 -1.38
N LYS A 61 -13.34 10.40 -0.78
CA LYS A 61 -14.57 9.63 -1.04
C LYS A 61 -15.84 10.44 -0.80
N GLY A 62 -15.88 11.22 0.28
CA GLY A 62 -17.00 12.08 0.61
C GLY A 62 -17.25 13.13 -0.48
N TYR A 63 -16.18 13.76 -0.97
CA TYR A 63 -16.22 14.72 -2.08
C TYR A 63 -16.70 14.06 -3.38
N CYS A 64 -16.07 12.96 -3.81
CA CYS A 64 -16.45 12.30 -5.07
C CYS A 64 -17.89 11.79 -5.05
N LYS A 65 -18.40 11.38 -3.88
CA LYS A 65 -19.80 10.99 -3.72
C LYS A 65 -20.77 12.16 -3.93
N THR A 66 -20.42 13.39 -3.55
CA THR A 66 -21.25 14.58 -3.87
C THR A 66 -21.23 14.88 -5.36
N GLU A 67 -20.08 14.65 -6.01
CA GLU A 67 -19.89 14.72 -7.47
C GLU A 67 -20.31 13.44 -8.21
N ILE A 68 -21.29 12.70 -7.66
CA ILE A 68 -21.91 11.49 -8.21
C ILE A 68 -20.99 10.29 -8.56
N GLN A 69 -19.70 10.34 -8.22
CA GLN A 69 -18.67 9.32 -8.45
C GLN A 69 -18.29 8.60 -7.14
N ASP A 70 -19.22 7.85 -6.56
CA ASP A 70 -18.97 7.11 -5.32
C ASP A 70 -17.99 5.94 -5.53
N PHE A 71 -17.12 5.69 -4.55
CA PHE A 71 -16.23 4.53 -4.53
C PHE A 71 -16.07 3.91 -3.12
N THR A 72 -15.62 2.67 -3.06
CA THR A 72 -15.14 2.00 -1.83
C THR A 72 -13.68 2.36 -1.62
N VAL A 73 -13.32 2.90 -0.44
CA VAL A 73 -11.91 3.14 -0.08
C VAL A 73 -11.14 1.81 -0.22
N PRO A 74 -10.07 1.76 -1.03
CA PRO A 74 -9.33 0.52 -1.24
C PRO A 74 -8.55 0.05 -0.01
N LYS A 75 -7.83 -1.06 -0.17
CA LYS A 75 -7.01 -1.64 0.87
C LYS A 75 -5.84 -0.72 1.20
N LEU A 76 -5.39 -0.77 2.46
CA LEU A 76 -4.13 -0.17 2.85
C LEU A 76 -3.01 -0.97 2.19
N GLU A 77 -1.98 -0.26 1.74
CA GLU A 77 -0.78 -0.82 1.15
C GLU A 77 0.42 -0.10 1.79
N GLY A 78 1.59 -0.73 1.76
CA GLY A 78 2.80 -0.22 2.41
C GLY A 78 4.04 -0.56 1.59
N GLN A 79 4.84 0.46 1.26
CA GLN A 79 6.19 0.26 0.75
C GLN A 79 7.19 0.34 1.88
N TRP A 80 8.14 -0.60 1.93
CA TRP A 80 9.08 -0.77 3.05
C TRP A 80 10.52 -0.82 2.55
N TRP A 81 11.41 -0.16 3.29
CA TRP A 81 12.85 -0.25 3.07
C TRP A 81 13.64 0.06 4.33
N VAL A 82 14.94 -0.23 4.28
CA VAL A 82 15.93 0.12 5.29
C VAL A 82 17.08 0.86 4.61
N GLU A 83 17.70 1.79 5.31
CA GLU A 83 18.95 2.42 4.86
C GLU A 83 20.13 1.76 5.59
N SER A 84 20.38 0.49 5.27
CA SER A 84 21.40 -0.34 5.91
C SER A 84 22.02 -1.32 4.93
N ASP A 85 23.29 -1.68 5.14
CA ASP A 85 23.97 -2.75 4.42
C ASP A 85 23.54 -4.16 4.90
N GLN A 86 22.76 -4.23 5.99
CA GLN A 86 22.22 -5.47 6.53
C GLN A 86 20.99 -5.94 5.73
N TYR A 87 20.68 -7.22 5.84
CA TYR A 87 19.42 -7.72 5.32
C TYR A 87 18.25 -7.09 6.09
N GLY A 88 17.23 -6.60 5.39
CA GLY A 88 16.22 -5.69 5.99
C GLY A 88 15.52 -6.24 7.24
N LEU A 89 15.32 -7.55 7.34
CA LEU A 89 14.70 -8.18 8.51
C LEU A 89 15.62 -8.28 9.75
N GLU A 90 16.92 -8.03 9.58
CA GLU A 90 17.90 -7.97 10.67
C GLU A 90 18.03 -6.55 11.25
N VAL A 91 17.54 -5.54 10.51
CA VAL A 91 17.54 -4.14 10.95
C VAL A 91 16.43 -3.93 11.99
N PRO A 92 16.72 -3.25 13.12
CA PRO A 92 15.69 -2.89 14.10
C PRO A 92 14.51 -2.18 13.44
N LYS A 93 13.28 -2.55 13.83
CA LYS A 93 12.05 -1.99 13.24
C LYS A 93 11.96 -0.47 13.39
N GLU A 94 12.59 0.08 14.41
CA GLU A 94 12.69 1.51 14.68
C GLU A 94 13.47 2.27 13.60
N GLU A 95 14.31 1.58 12.83
CA GLU A 95 15.09 2.16 11.73
C GLU A 95 14.42 1.97 10.37
N TRP A 96 13.30 1.23 10.31
CA TRP A 96 12.60 0.96 9.06
C TRP A 96 11.97 2.24 8.51
N TYR A 97 12.07 2.42 7.21
CA TYR A 97 11.33 3.43 6.50
C TYR A 97 10.13 2.81 5.82
N TRP A 98 9.05 3.59 5.77
CA TRP A 98 7.82 3.15 5.14
C TRP A 98 7.13 4.29 4.40
N LYS A 99 6.35 3.91 3.40
CA LYS A 99 5.38 4.78 2.74
C LYS A 99 4.04 4.05 2.73
N LEU A 100 3.07 4.58 3.47
CA LEU A 100 1.71 4.08 3.48
C LEU A 100 0.97 4.58 2.26
N LEU A 101 0.16 3.71 1.66
CA LEU A 101 -0.51 3.94 0.40
C LEU A 101 -1.99 3.53 0.49
N ILE A 102 -2.86 4.30 -0.15
CA ILE A 102 -4.22 3.87 -0.50
C ILE A 102 -4.43 4.26 -1.97
N ARG A 103 -4.60 3.27 -2.84
CA ARG A 103 -4.88 3.50 -4.27
C ARG A 103 -6.12 4.35 -4.45
N MET A 104 -6.10 5.28 -5.40
CA MET A 104 -7.24 6.12 -5.74
C MET A 104 -7.81 5.76 -7.12
N PRO A 105 -9.11 5.98 -7.36
CA PRO A 105 -9.66 5.97 -8.72
C PRO A 105 -8.99 7.04 -9.60
N ALA A 106 -8.90 6.77 -10.90
CA ALA A 106 -8.26 7.68 -11.87
C ALA A 106 -8.92 9.07 -11.99
N PHE A 107 -10.18 9.21 -11.55
CA PHE A 107 -10.89 10.50 -11.53
C PHE A 107 -10.53 11.38 -10.33
N VAL A 108 -9.75 10.87 -9.35
CA VAL A 108 -9.29 11.67 -8.21
C VAL A 108 -8.12 12.55 -8.66
N THR A 109 -8.25 13.85 -8.46
CA THR A 109 -7.23 14.86 -8.84
C THR A 109 -6.57 15.47 -7.60
N PRO A 110 -5.40 16.14 -7.76
CA PRO A 110 -4.74 16.83 -6.65
C PRO A 110 -5.65 17.83 -5.94
N GLU A 111 -6.50 18.56 -6.67
CA GLU A 111 -7.41 19.57 -6.10
C GLU A 111 -8.45 18.95 -5.17
N ILE A 112 -8.96 17.76 -5.51
CA ILE A 112 -9.88 17.00 -4.66
C ILE A 112 -9.17 16.59 -3.36
N VAL A 113 -7.93 16.13 -3.48
CA VAL A 113 -7.13 15.68 -2.33
C VAL A 113 -6.76 16.86 -1.43
N ASP A 114 -6.35 17.99 -1.99
CA ASP A 114 -6.04 19.20 -1.25
C ASP A 114 -7.26 19.72 -0.48
N SER A 115 -8.42 19.79 -1.13
CA SER A 115 -9.67 20.18 -0.47
C SER A 115 -10.08 19.21 0.66
N ALA A 116 -9.93 17.90 0.42
CA ALA A 116 -10.21 16.89 1.44
C ALA A 116 -9.25 16.99 2.63
N ARG A 117 -7.96 17.24 2.37
CA ARG A 117 -6.91 17.40 3.37
C ARG A 117 -7.14 18.63 4.24
N GLU A 118 -7.40 19.79 3.65
CA GLU A 118 -7.70 21.03 4.38
C GLU A 118 -8.94 20.89 5.27
N LYS A 119 -10.00 20.30 4.73
CA LYS A 119 -11.24 20.05 5.47
C LYS A 119 -11.05 19.02 6.58
N ALA A 120 -10.22 18.00 6.37
CA ALA A 120 -9.87 17.03 7.39
C ALA A 120 -9.07 17.67 8.52
N PHE A 121 -8.03 18.44 8.17
CA PHE A 121 -7.14 19.08 9.14
C PHE A 121 -7.87 20.14 9.98
N SER A 122 -8.75 20.94 9.39
CA SER A 122 -9.57 21.90 10.15
C SER A 122 -10.48 21.25 11.20
N LYS A 123 -10.82 19.96 11.04
CA LYS A 123 -11.61 19.19 12.01
C LYS A 123 -10.77 18.38 13.00
N LYS A 124 -9.58 17.95 12.58
CA LYS A 124 -8.63 17.13 13.34
C LYS A 124 -7.24 17.77 13.35
N ASN A 125 -7.16 19.00 13.83
CA ASN A 125 -5.90 19.76 13.81
C ASN A 125 -4.80 19.14 14.68
N HIS A 126 -5.14 18.31 15.67
CA HIS A 126 -4.17 17.54 16.45
C HIS A 126 -3.48 16.43 15.65
N LEU A 127 -4.09 15.96 14.55
CA LEU A 127 -3.54 14.90 13.70
C LEU A 127 -2.71 15.52 12.57
N GLU A 128 -1.57 16.11 12.96
CA GLU A 128 -0.63 16.79 12.06
C GLU A 128 -0.25 16.00 10.79
N PRO A 129 -0.09 14.65 10.81
CA PRO A 129 0.25 13.91 9.60
C PRO A 129 -0.76 14.05 8.45
N ILE A 130 -2.00 14.49 8.70
CA ILE A 130 -2.99 14.82 7.64
C ILE A 130 -2.38 15.78 6.62
N GLN A 131 -1.66 16.80 7.06
CA GLN A 131 -1.10 17.83 6.17
C GLN A 131 -0.05 17.28 5.18
N ARG A 132 0.57 16.14 5.52
CA ARG A 132 1.62 15.51 4.71
C ARG A 132 1.10 14.47 3.73
N VAL A 133 -0.21 14.18 3.73
CA VAL A 133 -0.81 13.26 2.77
C VAL A 133 -0.84 13.92 1.39
N VAL A 134 -0.26 13.24 0.41
CA VAL A 134 -0.19 13.70 -0.99
C VAL A 134 -0.84 12.71 -1.93
N LEU A 135 -1.25 13.19 -3.11
CA LEU A 135 -1.59 12.34 -4.24
C LEU A 135 -0.33 12.18 -5.10
N GLU A 136 0.14 10.96 -5.29
CA GLU A 136 1.26 10.68 -6.20
C GLU A 136 0.91 9.55 -7.16
N THR A 137 1.61 9.50 -8.29
CA THR A 137 1.52 8.37 -9.24
C THR A 137 2.74 7.50 -9.09
N ILE A 138 2.55 6.22 -8.76
CA ILE A 138 3.62 5.24 -8.60
C ILE A 138 3.57 4.28 -9.79
N HIS A 139 4.72 4.10 -10.44
CA HIS A 139 4.90 3.14 -11.53
C HIS A 139 5.86 2.05 -11.09
N GLU A 140 5.32 0.95 -10.57
CA GLU A 140 6.11 -0.22 -10.15
C GLU A 140 6.64 -1.01 -11.35
N GLY A 141 5.89 -1.00 -12.47
CA GLY A 141 6.29 -1.69 -13.69
C GLY A 141 6.27 -3.20 -13.53
N LEU A 142 7.34 -3.87 -13.97
CA LEU A 142 7.49 -5.31 -13.86
C LEU A 142 7.77 -5.69 -12.40
N CYS A 143 6.97 -6.57 -11.83
CA CYS A 143 7.11 -7.04 -10.45
C CYS A 143 7.09 -8.56 -10.39
N VAL A 144 7.68 -9.10 -9.32
CA VAL A 144 7.34 -10.43 -8.83
C VAL A 144 6.43 -10.26 -7.62
N GLU A 145 5.35 -11.04 -7.55
CA GLU A 145 4.46 -11.05 -6.39
C GLU A 145 4.06 -12.46 -5.95
N ILE A 146 3.58 -12.58 -4.72
CA ILE A 146 3.08 -13.81 -4.11
C ILE A 146 2.08 -13.49 -3.01
N MET A 147 1.05 -14.32 -2.86
CA MET A 147 0.14 -14.29 -1.73
C MET A 147 0.80 -14.88 -0.47
N HIS A 148 0.90 -14.08 0.57
CA HIS A 148 1.16 -14.54 1.93
C HIS A 148 -0.15 -14.86 2.65
N ILE A 149 -0.23 -16.02 3.29
CA ILE A 149 -1.36 -16.44 4.12
C ILE A 149 -0.83 -16.81 5.51
N GLY A 150 -1.16 -16.01 6.52
CA GLY A 150 -0.66 -16.18 7.88
C GLY A 150 -0.26 -14.88 8.57
N PRO A 151 0.37 -14.98 9.74
CA PRO A 151 0.87 -13.82 10.47
C PRO A 151 2.11 -13.21 9.80
N TYR A 152 2.27 -11.89 9.92
CA TYR A 152 3.43 -11.16 9.40
C TYR A 152 4.79 -11.75 9.83
N SER A 153 4.86 -12.37 11.01
CA SER A 153 6.08 -13.07 11.48
C SER A 153 6.53 -14.24 10.59
N THR A 154 5.67 -14.71 9.67
CA THR A 154 5.96 -15.80 8.71
C THR A 154 6.12 -15.29 7.27
N GLU A 155 6.07 -13.98 7.04
CA GLU A 155 6.44 -13.38 5.76
C GLU A 155 7.87 -13.72 5.31
N PRO A 156 8.89 -13.85 6.19
CA PRO A 156 10.24 -14.22 5.77
C PRO A 156 10.29 -15.52 4.94
N ASP A 157 9.45 -16.51 5.26
CA ASP A 157 9.35 -17.77 4.52
C ASP A 157 8.74 -17.58 3.13
N THR A 158 7.84 -16.61 2.98
CA THR A 158 7.17 -16.29 1.71
C THR A 158 8.10 -15.45 0.83
N LEU A 159 8.78 -14.47 1.43
CA LEU A 159 9.83 -13.69 0.77
C LEU A 159 10.96 -14.58 0.25
N ALA A 160 11.40 -15.58 1.03
CA ALA A 160 12.44 -16.52 0.59
C ALA A 160 12.06 -17.26 -0.71
N LYS A 161 10.79 -17.66 -0.87
CA LYS A 161 10.28 -18.26 -2.13
C LYS A 161 10.33 -17.26 -3.28
N MET A 162 9.92 -16.01 -3.02
CA MET A 162 9.92 -14.95 -4.00
C MET A 162 11.34 -14.61 -4.49
N TYR A 163 12.30 -14.50 -3.58
CA TYR A 163 13.71 -14.29 -3.93
C TYR A 163 14.35 -15.48 -4.64
N ALA A 164 13.99 -16.71 -4.27
CA ALA A 164 14.44 -17.91 -5.00
C ALA A 164 13.94 -17.91 -6.45
N PHE A 165 12.69 -17.53 -6.68
CA PHE A 165 12.12 -17.35 -8.01
C PHE A 165 12.86 -16.26 -8.80
N MET A 166 13.08 -15.08 -8.22
CA MET A 166 13.83 -14.01 -8.87
C MET A 166 15.21 -14.49 -9.32
N LYS A 167 15.96 -15.15 -8.43
CA LYS A 167 17.28 -15.70 -8.73
C LYS A 167 17.24 -16.75 -9.84
N GLN A 168 16.28 -17.67 -9.80
CA GLN A 168 16.12 -18.70 -10.83
C GLN A 168 15.85 -18.11 -12.22
N HIS A 169 15.12 -16.99 -12.28
CA HIS A 169 14.71 -16.35 -13.52
C HIS A 169 15.56 -15.14 -13.91
N ALA A 170 16.72 -14.94 -13.27
CA ALA A 170 17.63 -13.83 -13.51
C ALA A 170 16.95 -12.44 -13.39
N TYR A 171 16.20 -12.25 -12.31
CA TYR A 171 15.64 -10.96 -11.90
C TYR A 171 16.32 -10.44 -10.64
N VAL A 172 16.50 -9.14 -10.58
CA VAL A 172 16.97 -8.41 -9.39
C VAL A 172 15.97 -7.33 -8.97
N PRO A 173 15.86 -6.98 -7.67
CA PRO A 173 15.01 -5.89 -7.22
C PRO A 173 15.30 -4.57 -7.94
N ASN A 174 14.25 -3.79 -8.20
CA ASN A 174 14.29 -2.52 -8.93
C ASN A 174 13.33 -1.48 -8.31
N GLY A 175 13.15 -1.51 -7.01
CA GLY A 175 12.23 -0.64 -6.30
C GLY A 175 12.03 -1.09 -4.85
N LEU A 176 11.06 -0.48 -4.18
CA LEU A 176 10.74 -0.78 -2.78
C LEU A 176 9.90 -2.06 -2.70
N HIS A 177 10.09 -2.83 -1.62
CA HIS A 177 9.18 -3.93 -1.29
C HIS A 177 7.79 -3.35 -0.98
N HIS A 178 6.74 -3.95 -1.52
CA HIS A 178 5.38 -3.46 -1.46
C HIS A 178 4.43 -4.55 -0.93
N GLU A 179 3.63 -4.19 0.07
CA GLU A 179 2.65 -5.06 0.71
C GLU A 179 1.24 -4.52 0.54
N ILE A 180 0.29 -5.38 0.18
CA ILE A 180 -1.13 -5.02 0.07
C ILE A 180 -1.92 -5.82 1.12
N TYR A 181 -2.46 -5.12 2.12
CA TYR A 181 -3.14 -5.72 3.27
C TYR A 181 -4.61 -6.03 2.95
N LEU A 182 -4.88 -7.25 2.47
CA LEU A 182 -6.24 -7.66 2.08
C LEU A 182 -7.15 -7.93 3.28
N SER A 183 -6.56 -8.38 4.40
CA SER A 183 -7.23 -8.64 5.67
C SER A 183 -7.03 -7.50 6.67
N ASP A 184 -8.04 -7.23 7.50
CA ASP A 184 -7.90 -6.33 8.66
C ASP A 184 -7.37 -7.15 9.85
N PRO A 185 -6.14 -6.90 10.34
CA PRO A 185 -5.53 -7.70 11.41
C PRO A 185 -6.29 -7.61 12.74
N ARG A 186 -7.16 -6.61 12.91
CA ARG A 186 -8.04 -6.48 14.09
C ARG A 186 -9.27 -7.38 14.03
N LYS A 187 -9.56 -7.97 12.86
CA LYS A 187 -10.80 -8.73 12.60
C LYS A 187 -10.54 -10.16 12.15
N ALA A 188 -9.45 -10.40 11.42
CA ALA A 188 -9.11 -11.73 10.92
C ALA A 188 -8.34 -12.53 11.97
N SER A 189 -8.48 -13.86 11.95
CA SER A 189 -7.55 -14.72 12.71
C SER A 189 -6.16 -14.62 12.09
N SER A 190 -5.11 -14.61 12.91
CA SER A 190 -3.73 -14.51 12.45
C SER A 190 -3.38 -15.56 11.38
N SER A 191 -3.95 -16.76 11.47
CA SER A 191 -3.75 -17.87 10.53
C SER A 191 -4.43 -17.72 9.17
N SER A 192 -5.34 -16.75 9.01
CA SER A 192 -6.11 -16.54 7.77
C SER A 192 -5.93 -15.15 7.17
N MET A 193 -5.01 -14.35 7.71
CA MET A 193 -4.66 -13.06 7.14
C MET A 193 -4.04 -13.24 5.76
N LYS A 194 -4.39 -12.35 4.84
CA LYS A 194 -3.88 -12.35 3.47
C LYS A 194 -3.18 -11.03 3.20
N THR A 195 -1.96 -11.13 2.71
CA THR A 195 -1.14 -10.00 2.26
C THR A 195 -0.55 -10.38 0.91
N ILE A 196 -0.64 -9.50 -0.09
CA ILE A 196 0.16 -9.68 -1.30
C ILE A 196 1.53 -9.06 -1.02
N LEU A 197 2.58 -9.86 -1.18
CA LEU A 197 3.96 -9.39 -1.15
C LEU A 197 4.40 -9.17 -2.59
N ARG A 198 4.93 -7.99 -2.90
CA ARG A 198 5.32 -7.60 -4.25
C ARG A 198 6.66 -6.89 -4.21
N THR A 199 7.50 -7.14 -5.20
CA THR A 199 8.77 -6.43 -5.38
C THR A 199 8.93 -6.06 -6.85
N PRO A 200 9.11 -4.77 -7.18
CA PRO A 200 9.52 -4.36 -8.52
C PRO A 200 10.85 -5.00 -8.89
N VAL A 201 10.96 -5.49 -10.13
CA VAL A 201 12.15 -6.19 -10.62
C VAL A 201 12.60 -5.68 -11.98
N ARG A 202 13.86 -5.93 -12.30
CA ARG A 202 14.40 -5.84 -13.65
C ARG A 202 15.22 -7.07 -13.96
N GLN A 203 15.39 -7.36 -15.24
CA GLN A 203 16.26 -8.45 -15.65
C GLN A 203 17.71 -8.15 -15.27
N GLU A 204 18.36 -9.15 -14.66
CA GLU A 204 19.79 -9.16 -14.40
C GLU A 204 20.50 -9.14 -15.75
N LYS A 205 21.41 -8.19 -15.94
CA LYS A 205 22.17 -8.02 -17.18
C LYS A 205 23.39 -8.92 -17.20
#